data_AF-A0A820W5E2-F1
#
_entry.id   AF-A0A820W5E2-F1
#
_cell.length_a   1.000
_cell.length_b   1.000
_cell.length_c   1.000
_cell.angle_alpha   90.00
_cell.angle_beta   90.00
_cell.angle_gamma   90.00
#
_symmetry.space_group_name_H-M   'P 1'
#
loop_
_entity.id
_entity.type
_entity.pdbx_description
1 polymer ?
#
loop_
_entity_poly.entity_id
_entity_poly.type
_entity_poly.pdbx_seq_one_letter_code
_entity_poly.pdbx_strand_id
1 'polypeptide(L)'
;MPWETKAVDTLEDPPMIHTGFNISRSVKEKLESLGIYHKVVAITCDGGENLVSVCSQLDGSIKRIWCCTHRLHLVVINSLGFWNTENKIDNTPNNCLTTEITTTTTSSSNVISNNRQELMDTNQTSEAISATIVNVESIDDDEQKLDLIDDNWSIAIDTNVPMTNEVELIMDLLKKRRILATLSKKSSIVSNFIRTNQLLIKVNKTLNNDCKSRWNSTYILLDAFIDLKPVMMKLFNEKRTLSLSQVQLDKLAMIELNNQDWDFYPHYIMY
;
A
#
# COMPACT_ATOMS: atom_id res chain seq x y z
N MET A 1 15.29 43.14 -18.83
CA MET A 1 14.62 42.26 -19.80
C MET A 1 13.32 41.79 -19.17
N PRO A 2 12.15 41.98 -19.81
CA PRO A 2 10.89 41.50 -19.26
C PRO A 2 10.75 39.99 -19.47
N TRP A 3 10.65 39.23 -18.39
CA TRP A 3 10.34 37.79 -18.41
C TRP A 3 8.84 37.57 -18.57
N GLU A 4 8.22 38.18 -19.59
CA GLU A 4 6.76 38.14 -19.79
C GLU A 4 6.25 36.70 -19.74
N THR A 5 5.41 36.44 -18.73
CA THR A 5 5.01 35.10 -18.33
C THR A 5 4.01 34.51 -19.32
N LYS A 6 4.53 34.04 -20.45
CA LYS A 6 3.90 33.01 -21.30
C LYS A 6 3.88 31.66 -20.58
N ALA A 7 3.23 31.63 -19.42
CA ALA A 7 2.64 30.42 -18.87
C ALA A 7 1.44 30.05 -19.76
N VAL A 8 1.75 29.55 -20.96
CA VAL A 8 0.74 29.11 -21.94
C VAL A 8 0.25 27.73 -21.52
N ASP A 9 -1.08 27.57 -21.51
CA ASP A 9 -1.74 26.29 -21.29
C ASP A 9 -1.31 25.24 -22.34
N THR A 10 -0.34 24.40 -21.98
CA THR A 10 -0.14 23.09 -22.62
C THR A 10 0.08 22.00 -21.57
N LEU A 11 -0.88 21.86 -20.66
CA LEU A 11 -1.17 20.55 -20.06
C LEU A 11 -1.95 19.75 -21.12
N GLU A 12 -1.22 19.36 -22.18
CA GLU A 12 -1.77 18.64 -23.33
C GLU A 12 -2.37 17.31 -22.89
N ASP A 13 -3.53 16.95 -23.47
CA ASP A 13 -4.18 15.68 -23.16
C ASP A 13 -3.21 14.53 -23.41
N PRO A 14 -2.94 13.68 -22.40
CA PRO A 14 -1.99 12.59 -22.54
C PRO A 14 -2.46 11.60 -23.62
N PRO A 15 -1.55 10.92 -24.35
CA PRO A 15 -1.91 10.06 -25.47
C PRO A 15 -2.92 9.00 -25.03
N MET A 16 -4.04 8.85 -25.77
CA MET A 16 -5.21 8.02 -25.42
C MET A 16 -4.89 6.58 -24.95
N ILE A 17 -3.72 6.05 -25.32
CA ILE A 17 -3.19 4.78 -24.87
C ILE A 17 -1.88 5.06 -24.12
N HIS A 18 -1.92 5.03 -22.78
CA HIS A 18 -0.81 5.35 -21.88
C HIS A 18 0.27 4.24 -21.77
N THR A 19 0.72 3.67 -22.88
CA THR A 19 1.91 2.79 -22.87
C THR A 19 3.18 3.61 -22.72
N GLY A 20 4.22 3.02 -22.12
CA GLY A 20 5.54 3.65 -22.02
C GLY A 20 6.11 4.11 -23.37
N PHE A 21 5.76 3.44 -24.47
CA PHE A 21 6.14 3.80 -25.84
C PHE A 21 5.42 5.02 -26.41
N ASN A 22 4.12 5.17 -26.14
CA ASN A 22 3.40 6.38 -26.58
C ASN A 22 3.82 7.60 -25.75
N ILE A 23 4.11 7.40 -24.47
CA ILE A 23 4.60 8.45 -23.59
C ILE A 23 6.06 8.83 -23.93
N SER A 24 6.95 7.86 -24.23
CA SER A 24 8.35 8.14 -24.60
C SER A 24 8.43 8.94 -25.91
N ARG A 25 7.65 8.55 -26.93
CA ARG A 25 7.48 9.32 -28.17
C ARG A 25 7.04 10.75 -27.87
N SER A 26 5.92 10.92 -27.16
CA SER A 26 5.34 12.25 -26.89
C SER A 26 6.30 13.15 -26.09
N VAL A 27 6.96 12.61 -25.07
CA VAL A 27 7.99 13.34 -24.30
C VAL A 27 9.17 13.74 -25.20
N LYS A 28 9.66 12.84 -26.05
CA LYS A 28 10.75 13.14 -26.98
C LYS A 28 10.35 14.23 -27.98
N GLU A 29 9.23 14.08 -28.68
CA GLU A 29 8.72 15.03 -29.68
C GLU A 29 8.53 16.44 -29.06
N LYS A 30 8.05 16.51 -27.81
CA LYS A 30 7.92 17.78 -27.08
C LYS A 30 9.29 18.40 -26.74
N LEU A 31 10.25 17.61 -26.25
CA LEU A 31 11.59 18.09 -25.92
C LEU A 31 12.40 18.48 -27.17
N GLU A 32 12.17 17.83 -28.31
CA GLU A 32 12.76 18.16 -29.60
C GLU A 32 12.13 19.43 -30.19
N SER A 33 10.80 19.59 -30.16
CA SER A 33 10.13 20.83 -30.61
C SER A 33 10.51 22.06 -29.77
N LEU A 34 10.83 21.88 -28.48
CA LEU A 34 11.38 22.91 -27.61
C LEU A 34 12.89 23.18 -27.81
N GLY A 35 13.59 22.39 -28.64
CA GLY A 35 15.03 22.52 -28.88
C GLY A 35 15.92 22.19 -27.68
N ILE A 36 15.39 21.46 -26.68
CA ILE A 36 16.09 21.16 -25.41
C ILE A 36 16.42 19.68 -25.20
N TYR A 37 15.95 18.76 -26.05
CA TYR A 37 16.20 17.32 -25.89
C TYR A 37 17.68 16.97 -25.65
N HIS A 38 18.59 17.55 -26.44
CA HIS A 38 20.04 17.38 -26.32
C HIS A 38 20.67 17.98 -25.04
N LYS A 39 19.89 18.64 -24.18
CA LYS A 39 20.31 19.22 -22.89
C LYS A 39 19.72 18.47 -21.69
N VAL A 40 18.84 17.50 -21.91
CA VAL A 40 18.20 16.73 -20.85
C VAL A 40 19.20 15.67 -20.35
N VAL A 41 19.88 15.94 -19.24
CA VAL A 41 20.79 14.97 -18.60
C VAL A 41 20.06 13.96 -17.69
N ALA A 42 18.86 14.31 -17.22
CA ALA A 42 18.07 13.46 -16.34
C ALA A 42 16.56 13.79 -16.40
N ILE A 43 15.73 12.82 -16.03
CA ILE A 43 14.27 12.95 -15.88
C ILE A 43 13.85 12.36 -14.54
N THR A 44 13.11 13.13 -13.74
CA THR A 44 12.53 12.67 -12.47
C THR A 44 11.11 12.14 -12.69
N CYS A 45 10.84 10.89 -12.32
CA CYS A 45 9.50 10.28 -12.42
C CYS A 45 9.20 9.33 -11.24
N ASP A 46 7.94 8.89 -11.12
CA ASP A 46 7.52 7.96 -10.07
C ASP A 46 7.90 6.49 -10.39
N GLY A 47 7.36 5.54 -9.62
CA GLY A 47 7.62 4.10 -9.80
C GLY A 47 6.73 3.38 -10.82
N GLY A 48 5.83 4.07 -11.53
CA GLY A 48 4.90 3.45 -12.46
C GLY A 48 5.60 2.81 -13.66
N GLU A 49 5.32 1.53 -13.91
CA GLU A 49 5.97 0.68 -14.92
C GLU A 49 6.09 1.36 -16.31
N ASN A 50 5.04 2.00 -16.79
CA ASN A 50 5.07 2.76 -18.05
C ASN A 50 6.08 3.93 -18.01
N LEU A 51 6.22 4.65 -16.88
CA LEU A 51 7.19 5.74 -16.73
C LEU A 51 8.63 5.26 -16.48
N VAL A 52 8.81 4.04 -15.94
CA VAL A 52 10.11 3.36 -15.97
C VAL A 52 10.47 3.03 -17.42
N SER A 53 9.52 2.46 -18.16
CA SER A 53 9.71 2.08 -19.57
C SER A 53 9.99 3.29 -20.47
N VAL A 54 9.36 4.44 -20.20
CA VAL A 54 9.69 5.73 -20.88
C VAL A 54 11.18 6.00 -20.83
N CYS A 55 11.77 6.00 -19.63
CA CYS A 55 13.18 6.35 -19.46
C CYS A 55 14.11 5.36 -20.16
N SER A 56 13.75 4.07 -20.24
CA SER A 56 14.53 3.07 -21.00
C SER A 56 14.38 3.16 -22.54
N GLN A 57 13.49 4.01 -23.05
CA GLN A 57 13.22 4.19 -24.48
C GLN A 57 13.64 5.56 -25.03
N LEU A 58 14.03 6.48 -24.15
CA LEU A 58 14.70 7.72 -24.54
C LEU A 58 16.19 7.42 -24.80
N ASP A 59 16.99 8.45 -25.09
CA ASP A 59 18.44 8.29 -25.21
C ASP A 59 19.03 7.76 -23.89
N GLY A 60 19.87 6.73 -23.97
CA GLY A 60 20.53 6.10 -22.83
C GLY A 60 21.52 7.01 -22.10
N SER A 61 21.84 8.19 -22.65
CA SER A 61 22.52 9.27 -21.92
C SER A 61 21.67 9.87 -20.79
N ILE A 62 20.34 9.78 -20.89
CA ILE A 62 19.38 10.44 -19.99
C ILE A 62 19.14 9.58 -18.74
N LYS A 63 19.57 10.07 -17.57
CA LYS A 63 19.44 9.34 -16.31
C LYS A 63 18.03 9.46 -15.72
N ARG A 64 17.44 8.33 -15.30
CA ARG A 64 16.20 8.33 -14.51
C ARG A 64 16.48 8.65 -13.04
N ILE A 65 15.80 9.66 -12.51
CA ILE A 65 15.77 10.00 -11.07
C ILE A 65 14.41 9.59 -10.50
N TRP A 66 14.40 9.07 -9.27
CA TRP A 66 13.16 8.72 -8.59
C TRP A 66 12.53 9.95 -7.91
N CYS A 67 11.22 10.12 -8.08
CA CYS A 67 10.45 11.12 -7.34
C CYS A 67 10.51 10.87 -5.83
N CYS A 68 11.20 11.75 -5.10
CA CYS A 68 11.38 11.66 -3.65
C CYS A 68 10.05 11.67 -2.89
N THR A 69 9.09 12.51 -3.28
CA THR A 69 7.74 12.58 -2.68
C THR A 69 7.00 11.24 -2.80
N HIS A 70 7.06 10.59 -3.97
CA HIS A 70 6.45 9.29 -4.17
C HIS A 70 7.17 8.19 -3.37
N ARG A 71 8.51 8.25 -3.27
CA ARG A 71 9.28 7.31 -2.44
C ARG A 71 8.98 7.47 -0.94
N LEU A 72 8.92 8.70 -0.43
CA LEU A 72 8.56 8.98 0.96
C LEU A 72 7.13 8.50 1.29
N HIS A 73 6.16 8.77 0.41
CA HIS A 73 4.81 8.20 0.51
C HIS A 73 4.82 6.67 0.58
N LEU A 74 5.56 6.00 -0.32
CA LEU A 74 5.68 4.54 -0.31
C LEU A 74 6.34 4.00 0.97
N VAL A 75 7.31 4.71 1.56
CA VAL A 75 7.89 4.35 2.86
C VAL A 75 6.83 4.46 3.95
N VAL A 76 6.19 5.63 4.12
CA VAL A 76 5.20 5.88 5.17
C VAL A 76 4.05 4.86 5.15
N ILE A 77 3.44 4.58 3.98
CA ILE A 77 2.33 3.61 3.92
C ILE A 77 2.78 2.15 4.13
N ASN A 78 4.05 1.82 3.90
CA ASN A 78 4.58 0.48 4.18
C ASN A 78 4.90 0.35 5.67
N SER A 79 5.54 1.36 6.29
CA SER A 79 5.86 1.40 7.72
C SER A 79 4.62 1.39 8.60
N LEU A 80 3.54 2.09 8.19
CA LEU A 80 2.24 2.04 8.87
C LEU A 80 1.43 0.76 8.55
N GLY A 81 1.97 -0.17 7.77
CA GLY A 81 1.32 -1.42 7.41
C GLY A 81 0.02 -1.28 6.59
N PHE A 82 -0.25 -0.10 6.01
CA PHE A 82 -1.54 0.28 5.40
C PHE A 82 -2.07 -0.70 4.33
N TRP A 83 -1.19 -1.54 3.78
CA TRP A 83 -1.48 -2.47 2.69
C TRP A 83 -1.06 -3.92 2.99
N ASN A 84 -0.78 -4.25 4.25
CA ASN A 84 -0.31 -5.58 4.64
C ASN A 84 -1.49 -6.56 4.74
N THR A 85 -1.56 -7.50 3.79
CA THR A 85 -2.66 -8.48 3.64
C THR A 85 -2.73 -9.56 4.72
N GLU A 86 -1.75 -9.61 5.62
CA GLU A 86 -1.58 -10.66 6.63
C GLU A 86 -2.54 -10.49 7.82
N ASN A 87 -3.14 -9.31 7.98
CA ASN A 87 -4.28 -9.06 8.87
C ASN A 87 -5.58 -9.68 8.33
N LYS A 88 -5.55 -10.97 7.97
CA LYS A 88 -6.76 -11.79 7.85
C LYS A 88 -7.30 -12.03 9.26
N ILE A 89 -8.40 -11.36 9.58
CA ILE A 89 -9.24 -11.78 10.70
C ILE A 89 -9.77 -13.17 10.32
N ASP A 90 -9.32 -14.23 11.02
CA ASP A 90 -9.89 -15.56 10.86
C ASP A 90 -11.30 -15.58 11.42
N ASN A 91 -12.27 -15.45 10.52
CA ASN A 91 -13.70 -15.29 10.81
C ASN A 91 -14.35 -16.65 11.19
N THR A 92 -13.80 -17.31 12.21
CA THR A 92 -14.39 -18.49 12.84
C THR A 92 -15.14 -18.03 14.10
N PRO A 93 -16.48 -18.01 14.10
CA PRO A 93 -17.25 -17.66 15.30
C PRO A 93 -17.16 -18.82 16.30
N ASN A 94 -16.16 -18.76 17.19
CA ASN A 94 -15.99 -19.75 18.25
C ASN A 94 -17.21 -19.71 19.17
N ASN A 95 -17.92 -20.84 19.18
CA ASN A 95 -19.25 -20.96 19.77
C ASN A 95 -19.18 -21.21 21.28
N CYS A 96 -20.16 -20.65 21.99
CA CYS A 96 -20.62 -20.99 23.34
C CYS A 96 -19.60 -21.52 24.38
N LEU A 97 -19.32 -20.70 25.41
CA LEU A 97 -18.83 -21.24 26.69
C LEU A 97 -19.96 -21.99 27.40
N THR A 98 -19.94 -23.33 27.33
CA THR A 98 -20.61 -24.21 28.31
C THR A 98 -19.57 -24.97 29.11
N THR A 99 -19.52 -24.67 30.41
CA THR A 99 -18.63 -25.34 31.37
C THR A 99 -19.15 -26.74 31.69
N GLU A 100 -18.34 -27.77 31.43
CA GLU A 100 -18.47 -29.07 32.10
C GLU A 100 -17.09 -29.74 32.25
N ILE A 101 -16.95 -30.66 33.21
CA ILE A 101 -15.66 -31.07 33.81
C ILE A 101 -15.54 -32.59 33.80
N THR A 102 -14.29 -33.11 33.72
CA THR A 102 -13.89 -34.54 33.79
C THR A 102 -14.36 -35.44 32.63
N THR A 103 -13.71 -36.56 32.26
CA THR A 103 -12.62 -37.33 32.93
C THR A 103 -11.63 -37.95 31.90
N THR A 104 -10.50 -38.46 32.39
CA THR A 104 -9.45 -39.17 31.64
C THR A 104 -9.77 -40.65 31.34
N THR A 105 -9.38 -41.15 30.16
CA THR A 105 -8.84 -42.53 30.00
C THR A 105 -7.90 -42.68 28.79
N THR A 106 -7.03 -43.69 28.83
CA THR A 106 -5.94 -43.96 27.88
C THR A 106 -6.17 -45.26 27.11
N SER A 107 -5.65 -45.38 25.86
CA SER A 107 -5.26 -46.59 25.07
C SER A 107 -5.72 -46.50 23.61
N SER A 108 -5.18 -47.22 22.61
CA SER A 108 -3.80 -47.67 22.24
C SER A 108 -3.93 -48.65 21.04
N SER A 109 -3.02 -48.56 20.05
CA SER A 109 -2.67 -49.67 19.11
C SER A 109 -3.72 -50.07 18.02
N ASN A 110 -3.40 -50.68 16.86
CA ASN A 110 -2.12 -51.11 16.23
C ASN A 110 -2.29 -51.39 14.70
N VAL A 111 -1.22 -51.92 14.03
CA VAL A 111 -1.18 -52.60 12.69
C VAL A 111 -1.13 -51.64 11.46
N ILE A 112 -0.01 -51.41 10.75
CA ILE A 112 0.87 -52.26 9.87
C ILE A 112 0.22 -52.52 8.47
N SER A 113 0.78 -52.07 7.34
CA SER A 113 1.83 -52.78 6.56
C SER A 113 2.51 -51.95 5.43
N ASN A 114 3.85 -52.03 5.32
CA ASN A 114 4.70 -52.42 4.16
C ASN A 114 4.14 -52.32 2.70
N ASN A 115 4.92 -52.09 1.61
CA ASN A 115 6.38 -51.98 1.41
C ASN A 115 6.73 -51.42 0.00
N ARG A 116 7.91 -50.79 -0.18
CA ARG A 116 9.04 -51.18 -1.09
C ARG A 116 9.99 -49.99 -1.38
N GLN A 117 11.24 -50.31 -1.70
CA GLN A 117 12.41 -49.42 -1.76
C GLN A 117 13.35 -49.81 -2.92
N GLU A 118 14.12 -48.85 -3.44
CA GLU A 118 15.44 -48.94 -4.13
C GLU A 118 15.93 -47.46 -4.25
N LEU A 119 17.08 -46.99 -3.72
CA LEU A 119 18.52 -47.24 -4.05
C LEU A 119 18.86 -46.82 -5.50
N MET A 120 19.96 -46.11 -5.86
CA MET A 120 21.34 -45.90 -5.33
C MET A 120 21.83 -44.45 -5.67
N ASP A 121 22.92 -43.80 -5.19
CA ASP A 121 23.97 -44.04 -4.16
C ASP A 121 24.63 -42.68 -3.72
N THR A 122 25.97 -42.59 -3.47
CA THR A 122 26.66 -41.49 -2.74
C THR A 122 27.79 -40.74 -3.49
N ASN A 123 28.27 -39.61 -2.91
CA ASN A 123 29.69 -39.16 -2.65
C ASN A 123 29.70 -37.61 -2.49
N GLN A 124 30.15 -36.93 -1.42
CA GLN A 124 31.48 -36.84 -0.73
C GLN A 124 32.63 -36.47 -1.69
N THR A 125 33.55 -35.52 -1.43
CA THR A 125 34.10 -34.81 -0.24
C THR A 125 34.12 -33.27 -0.44
N SER A 126 34.26 -32.32 0.50
CA SER A 126 35.10 -32.09 1.72
C SER A 126 36.57 -31.70 1.47
N GLU A 127 36.95 -30.44 1.71
CA GLU A 127 38.02 -29.99 2.65
C GLU A 127 38.22 -28.44 2.67
N ALA A 128 39.06 -27.92 3.58
CA ALA A 128 39.24 -26.47 3.83
C ALA A 128 40.69 -26.07 4.22
N ILE A 129 41.11 -24.86 3.83
CA ILE A 129 42.39 -24.20 4.17
C ILE A 129 42.03 -22.72 4.42
N SER A 130 42.06 -22.19 5.65
CA SER A 130 43.21 -21.80 6.49
C SER A 130 43.86 -20.47 6.08
N ALA A 131 44.23 -19.66 7.07
CA ALA A 131 44.52 -18.22 6.91
C ALA A 131 46.02 -17.89 6.94
N THR A 132 46.37 -16.74 6.35
CA THR A 132 47.70 -16.11 6.47
C THR A 132 47.53 -14.65 6.89
N ILE A 133 48.20 -14.27 7.97
CA ILE A 133 48.32 -12.88 8.42
C ILE A 133 49.61 -12.30 7.81
N VAL A 134 49.54 -11.07 7.29
CA VAL A 134 50.73 -10.27 6.97
C VAL A 134 50.58 -8.92 7.68
N ASN A 135 51.59 -8.55 8.47
CA ASN A 135 51.62 -7.33 9.26
C ASN A 135 52.80 -6.48 8.77
N VAL A 136 52.53 -5.25 8.32
CA VAL A 136 53.55 -4.27 7.90
C VAL A 136 53.10 -2.91 8.43
N GLU A 137 54.02 -2.19 9.07
CA GLU A 137 53.76 -0.91 9.74
C GLU A 137 54.20 0.29 8.88
N SER A 138 53.56 1.44 9.13
CA SER A 138 54.02 2.82 8.88
C SER A 138 54.47 3.23 7.47
N ILE A 139 53.76 4.22 6.91
CA ILE A 139 54.30 5.44 6.27
C ILE A 139 53.19 6.51 6.39
N ASP A 140 53.58 7.78 6.59
CA ASP A 140 52.67 8.84 7.07
C ASP A 140 51.97 9.65 5.95
N ASP A 141 50.78 10.15 6.33
CA ASP A 141 50.06 11.36 5.90
C ASP A 141 49.63 11.65 4.44
N ASP A 142 48.51 12.39 4.37
CA ASP A 142 47.98 13.17 3.24
C ASP A 142 47.64 12.47 1.90
N GLU A 143 46.67 11.53 1.90
CA GLU A 143 45.79 11.40 0.73
C GLU A 143 44.29 11.17 1.04
N GLN A 144 43.48 12.15 0.60
CA GLN A 144 42.07 12.07 0.20
C GLN A 144 41.16 11.06 0.93
N LYS A 145 40.51 11.49 2.03
CA LYS A 145 39.26 10.87 2.48
C LYS A 145 38.16 11.12 1.44
N LEU A 146 38.04 10.22 0.47
CA LEU A 146 36.82 10.04 -0.31
C LEU A 146 35.68 9.74 0.66
N ASP A 147 34.71 10.65 0.75
CA ASP A 147 33.45 10.37 1.43
C ASP A 147 32.68 9.35 0.59
N LEU A 148 32.91 8.07 0.91
CA LEU A 148 32.08 6.96 0.45
C LEU A 148 30.66 7.22 0.94
N ILE A 149 29.79 7.64 0.02
CA ILE A 149 28.35 7.67 0.21
C ILE A 149 27.88 6.22 0.23
N ASP A 150 28.02 5.59 1.40
CA ASP A 150 27.55 4.23 1.65
C ASP A 150 26.02 4.22 1.63
N ASP A 151 25.45 3.41 0.74
CA ASP A 151 24.00 3.30 0.53
C ASP A 151 23.40 2.41 1.63
N ASN A 152 23.39 2.95 2.85
CA ASN A 152 23.04 2.25 4.09
C ASN A 152 21.53 1.92 4.21
N TRP A 153 20.81 1.84 3.09
CA TRP A 153 19.46 1.29 2.96
C TRP A 153 19.41 -0.23 3.17
N SER A 154 20.56 -0.89 3.31
CA SER A 154 20.71 -2.28 3.75
C SER A 154 20.34 -2.50 5.23
N ILE A 155 20.38 -1.44 6.06
CA ILE A 155 19.73 -1.47 7.37
C ILE A 155 18.21 -1.43 7.15
N ALA A 156 17.60 -2.60 7.20
CA ALA A 156 16.14 -2.71 7.27
C ALA A 156 15.63 -1.92 8.47
N ILE A 157 14.68 -1.01 8.23
CA ILE A 157 13.93 -0.33 9.30
C ILE A 157 13.31 -1.41 10.17
N ASP A 158 13.62 -1.41 11.47
CA ASP A 158 13.14 -2.44 12.39
C ASP A 158 11.60 -2.44 12.43
N THR A 159 11.01 -3.50 11.86
CA THR A 159 9.55 -3.67 11.79
C THR A 159 8.94 -4.04 13.14
N ASN A 160 9.74 -4.21 14.18
CA ASN A 160 9.31 -4.60 15.53
C ASN A 160 9.12 -3.41 16.47
N VAL A 161 9.18 -2.16 15.98
CA VAL A 161 8.71 -0.99 16.74
C VAL A 161 7.24 -1.23 17.14
N PRO A 162 6.89 -1.28 18.44
CA PRO A 162 5.52 -1.54 18.86
C PRO A 162 4.56 -0.50 18.28
N MET A 163 3.55 -0.97 17.54
CA MET A 163 2.57 -0.07 16.93
C MET A 163 1.77 0.63 18.03
N THR A 164 1.70 1.96 18.00
CA THR A 164 0.97 2.70 19.04
C THR A 164 -0.53 2.50 18.87
N ASN A 165 -1.26 2.50 19.98
CA ASN A 165 -2.73 2.32 20.00
C ASN A 165 -3.47 3.26 19.01
N GLU A 166 -2.91 4.46 18.77
CA GLU A 166 -3.43 5.42 17.79
C GLU A 166 -3.27 4.92 16.34
N VAL A 167 -2.12 4.35 15.98
CA VAL A 167 -1.88 3.79 14.64
C VAL A 167 -2.72 2.53 14.42
N GLU A 168 -2.91 1.69 15.45
CA GLU A 168 -3.84 0.56 15.40
C GLU A 168 -5.28 1.03 15.13
N LEU A 169 -5.75 2.05 15.86
CA LEU A 169 -7.09 2.61 15.69
C LEU A 169 -7.28 3.25 14.31
N ILE A 170 -6.30 4.04 13.82
CA ILE A 170 -6.29 4.58 12.45
C ILE A 170 -6.40 3.44 11.43
N MET A 171 -5.64 2.36 11.63
CA MET A 171 -5.65 1.19 10.74
C MET A 171 -7.00 0.48 10.72
N ASP A 172 -7.66 0.31 11.86
CA ASP A 172 -8.98 -0.33 11.91
C ASP A 172 -10.09 0.55 11.32
N LEU A 173 -10.05 1.88 11.52
CA LEU A 173 -10.94 2.81 10.83
C LEU A 173 -10.76 2.72 9.30
N LEU A 174 -9.52 2.69 8.81
CA LEU A 174 -9.21 2.48 7.39
C LEU A 174 -9.72 1.12 6.87
N LYS A 175 -9.53 0.02 7.62
CA LYS A 175 -10.07 -1.31 7.29
C LYS A 175 -11.61 -1.27 7.16
N LYS A 176 -12.32 -0.83 8.22
CA LYS A 176 -13.80 -0.72 8.23
C LYS A 176 -14.31 0.08 7.02
N ARG A 177 -13.70 1.25 6.76
CA ARG A 177 -14.12 2.17 5.69
C ARG A 177 -13.78 1.67 4.28
N ARG A 178 -12.71 0.90 4.08
CA ARG A 178 -12.41 0.19 2.81
C ARG A 178 -13.38 -0.96 2.55
N ILE A 179 -13.78 -1.71 3.59
CA ILE A 179 -14.82 -2.74 3.47
C ILE A 179 -16.16 -2.10 3.08
N LEU A 180 -16.57 -1.03 3.77
CA LEU A 180 -17.82 -0.31 3.49
C LEU A 180 -17.88 0.22 2.04
N ALA A 181 -16.79 0.81 1.56
CA ALA A 181 -16.66 1.30 0.18
C ALA A 181 -16.61 0.19 -0.89
N THR A 182 -16.26 -1.03 -0.48
CA THR A 182 -16.34 -2.23 -1.31
C THR A 182 -17.77 -2.78 -1.31
N LEU A 183 -18.48 -2.75 -0.18
CA LEU A 183 -19.90 -3.11 -0.08
C LEU A 183 -20.81 -2.14 -0.83
N SER A 184 -20.58 -0.83 -0.73
CA SER A 184 -21.35 0.21 -1.45
C SER A 184 -21.19 0.17 -2.97
N LYS A 185 -20.25 -0.64 -3.48
CA LYS A 185 -20.05 -0.93 -4.91
C LYS A 185 -20.56 -2.32 -5.34
N LYS A 186 -20.78 -3.23 -4.39
CA LYS A 186 -21.23 -4.62 -4.65
C LYS A 186 -22.70 -4.88 -4.29
N SER A 187 -23.29 -4.12 -3.38
CA SER A 187 -24.69 -4.24 -2.97
C SER A 187 -25.51 -3.07 -3.49
N SER A 188 -26.33 -3.31 -4.52
CA SER A 188 -27.20 -2.31 -5.14
C SER A 188 -28.16 -1.64 -4.15
N ILE A 189 -28.62 -2.38 -3.13
CA ILE A 189 -29.44 -1.86 -2.03
C ILE A 189 -28.69 -0.77 -1.26
N VAL A 190 -27.44 -1.05 -0.87
CA VAL A 190 -26.58 -0.10 -0.14
C VAL A 190 -26.14 1.06 -1.05
N SER A 191 -25.80 0.78 -2.32
CA SER A 191 -25.51 1.82 -3.32
C SER A 191 -26.66 2.81 -3.48
N ASN A 192 -27.90 2.30 -3.60
CA ASN A 192 -29.09 3.11 -3.80
C ASN A 192 -29.48 3.89 -2.53
N PHE A 193 -29.35 3.28 -1.35
CA PHE A 193 -29.55 3.96 -0.07
C PHE A 193 -28.58 5.14 0.10
N ILE A 194 -27.29 4.90 -0.15
CA ILE A 194 -26.26 5.95 -0.06
C ILE A 194 -26.56 7.06 -1.08
N ARG A 195 -26.81 6.71 -2.35
CA ARG A 195 -27.12 7.70 -3.41
C ARG A 195 -28.36 8.54 -3.10
N THR A 196 -29.43 7.93 -2.62
CA THR A 196 -30.67 8.65 -2.26
C THR A 196 -30.41 9.64 -1.12
N ASN A 197 -29.72 9.22 -0.05
CA ASN A 197 -29.43 10.10 1.08
C ASN A 197 -28.36 11.15 0.77
N GLN A 198 -27.39 10.87 -0.11
CA GLN A 198 -26.45 11.84 -0.67
C GLN A 198 -27.15 13.00 -1.37
N LEU A 199 -28.18 12.71 -2.17
CA LEU A 199 -28.99 13.74 -2.84
C LEU A 199 -29.77 14.61 -1.83
N LEU A 200 -30.27 14.02 -0.74
CA LEU A 200 -30.95 14.76 0.35
C LEU A 200 -30.00 15.74 1.06
N ILE A 201 -28.74 15.34 1.33
CA ILE A 201 -27.73 16.21 1.96
C ILE A 201 -26.91 17.03 0.94
N LYS A 202 -27.19 16.91 -0.36
CA LYS A 202 -26.51 17.58 -1.48
C LYS A 202 -25.00 17.29 -1.60
N VAL A 203 -24.50 16.18 -1.04
CA VAL A 203 -23.09 15.79 -1.11
C VAL A 203 -22.82 14.93 -2.35
N ASN A 204 -21.95 15.43 -3.24
CA ASN A 204 -21.56 14.76 -4.49
C ASN A 204 -20.16 14.09 -4.41
N LYS A 205 -19.82 13.48 -3.26
CA LYS A 205 -18.58 12.69 -3.10
C LYS A 205 -18.87 11.19 -3.19
N THR A 206 -18.05 10.46 -3.96
CA THR A 206 -18.18 9.00 -4.12
C THR A 206 -17.29 8.28 -3.12
N LEU A 207 -17.87 7.28 -2.43
CA LEU A 207 -17.14 6.42 -1.49
C LEU A 207 -16.21 5.45 -2.25
N ASN A 208 -15.04 5.95 -2.65
CA ASN A 208 -13.99 5.21 -3.35
C ASN A 208 -12.97 4.61 -2.36
N ASN A 209 -12.38 3.45 -2.67
CA ASN A 209 -11.18 2.96 -1.99
C ASN A 209 -9.98 3.86 -2.35
N ASP A 210 -9.00 3.90 -1.46
CA ASP A 210 -7.68 4.46 -1.72
C ASP A 210 -6.84 3.51 -2.59
N CYS A 211 -5.65 3.95 -2.98
CA CYS A 211 -4.82 3.30 -3.99
C CYS A 211 -3.34 3.48 -3.65
N LYS A 212 -2.63 2.38 -3.39
CA LYS A 212 -1.23 2.38 -2.89
C LYS A 212 -0.28 3.35 -3.63
N SER A 213 -0.39 3.44 -4.96
CA SER A 213 0.45 4.31 -5.81
C SER A 213 0.04 5.79 -5.87
N ARG A 214 -1.17 6.15 -5.42
CA ARG A 214 -1.68 7.54 -5.45
C ARG A 214 -1.55 8.18 -4.07
N TRP A 215 -0.56 9.05 -3.91
CA TRP A 215 -0.20 9.70 -2.64
C TRP A 215 -1.38 10.28 -1.85
N ASN A 216 -2.21 11.11 -2.47
CA ASN A 216 -3.36 11.75 -1.85
C ASN A 216 -4.61 10.85 -1.71
N SER A 217 -4.57 9.57 -2.11
CA SER A 217 -5.79 8.75 -2.20
C SER A 217 -6.36 8.36 -0.84
N THR A 218 -5.54 8.16 0.19
CA THR A 218 -6.00 7.93 1.57
C THR A 218 -6.62 9.19 2.17
N TYR A 219 -6.10 10.38 1.85
CA TYR A 219 -6.75 11.65 2.21
C TYR A 219 -8.14 11.78 1.55
N ILE A 220 -8.23 11.61 0.23
CA ILE A 220 -9.51 11.65 -0.52
C ILE A 220 -10.50 10.61 0.01
N LEU A 221 -9.99 9.44 0.44
CA LEU A 221 -10.77 8.38 1.06
C LEU A 221 -11.39 8.82 2.40
N LEU A 222 -10.65 9.52 3.25
CA LEU A 222 -11.11 10.03 4.55
C LEU A 222 -12.02 11.27 4.41
N ASP A 223 -11.61 12.25 3.60
CA ASP A 223 -12.38 13.46 3.26
C ASP A 223 -13.78 13.11 2.73
N ALA A 224 -13.86 12.22 1.73
CA ALA A 224 -15.14 11.76 1.19
C ALA A 224 -15.98 10.93 2.17
N PHE A 225 -15.43 10.53 3.31
CA PHE A 225 -16.14 9.79 4.34
C PHE A 225 -16.64 10.70 5.48
N ILE A 226 -15.91 11.76 5.82
CA ILE A 226 -16.36 12.81 6.75
C ILE A 226 -17.66 13.47 6.23
N ASP A 227 -17.68 13.92 4.97
CA ASP A 227 -18.88 14.52 4.35
C ASP A 227 -20.08 13.56 4.33
N LEU A 228 -19.81 12.25 4.34
CA LEU A 228 -20.84 11.21 4.33
C LEU A 228 -21.21 10.71 5.74
N LYS A 229 -20.61 11.23 6.82
CA LYS A 229 -20.93 10.87 8.23
C LYS A 229 -22.45 10.84 8.49
N PRO A 230 -23.28 11.82 8.06
CA PRO A 230 -24.74 11.75 8.26
C PRO A 230 -25.40 10.57 7.53
N VAL A 231 -24.95 10.26 6.30
CA VAL A 231 -25.47 9.13 5.51
C VAL A 231 -25.07 7.79 6.12
N MET A 232 -23.85 7.68 6.66
CA MET A 232 -23.36 6.45 7.27
C MET A 232 -24.00 6.18 8.63
N MET A 233 -24.17 7.21 9.47
CA MET A 233 -24.95 7.09 10.72
C MET A 233 -26.39 6.65 10.43
N LYS A 234 -27.03 7.23 9.41
CA LYS A 234 -28.37 6.82 8.99
C LYS A 234 -28.41 5.39 8.44
N LEU A 235 -27.44 4.99 7.61
CA LEU A 235 -27.30 3.62 7.10
C LEU A 235 -27.17 2.60 8.24
N PHE A 236 -26.35 2.89 9.25
CA PHE A 236 -26.16 2.00 10.39
C PHE A 236 -27.40 1.93 11.30
N ASN A 237 -28.12 3.02 11.51
CA ASN A 237 -29.39 3.01 12.25
C ASN A 237 -30.49 2.24 11.49
N GLU A 238 -30.62 2.48 10.18
CA GLU A 238 -31.68 1.91 9.32
C GLU A 238 -31.29 0.54 8.71
N LYS A 239 -30.12 -0.04 9.04
CA LYS A 239 -29.62 -1.28 8.43
C LYS A 239 -30.64 -2.43 8.47
N ARG A 240 -31.42 -2.53 9.54
CA ARG A 240 -32.46 -3.56 9.73
C ARG A 240 -33.74 -3.34 8.91
N THR A 241 -34.00 -2.14 8.40
CA THR A 241 -35.15 -1.87 7.50
C THR A 241 -34.81 -2.04 6.02
N LEU A 242 -33.52 -2.29 5.70
CA LEU A 242 -33.09 -2.68 4.37
C LEU A 242 -33.33 -4.18 4.15
N SER A 243 -33.74 -4.57 2.94
CA SER A 243 -33.99 -5.96 2.53
C SER A 243 -32.70 -6.76 2.31
N LEU A 244 -31.83 -6.79 3.32
CA LEU A 244 -30.54 -7.47 3.33
C LEU A 244 -30.63 -8.83 4.02
N SER A 245 -29.78 -9.79 3.64
CA SER A 245 -29.67 -11.07 4.35
C SER A 245 -28.94 -10.91 5.69
N GLN A 246 -29.15 -11.84 6.63
CA GLN A 246 -28.49 -11.77 7.95
C GLN A 246 -26.97 -11.63 7.84
N VAL A 247 -26.33 -12.43 6.97
CA VAL A 247 -24.88 -12.38 6.70
C VAL A 247 -24.41 -11.01 6.14
N GLN A 248 -25.30 -10.22 5.53
CA GLN A 248 -25.01 -8.84 5.11
C GLN A 248 -25.22 -7.84 6.27
N LEU A 249 -26.23 -8.05 7.12
CA LEU A 249 -26.46 -7.26 8.33
C LEU A 249 -25.31 -7.42 9.34
N ASP A 250 -24.84 -8.64 9.56
CA ASP A 250 -23.71 -8.95 10.45
C ASP A 250 -22.43 -8.25 9.95
N LYS A 251 -22.18 -8.27 8.64
CA LYS A 251 -21.04 -7.57 8.01
C LYS A 251 -21.16 -6.05 8.06
N LEU A 252 -22.37 -5.50 8.07
CA LEU A 252 -22.59 -4.06 8.29
C LEU A 252 -22.40 -3.67 9.76
N ALA A 253 -22.80 -4.52 10.71
CA ALA A 253 -22.59 -4.29 12.14
C ALA A 253 -21.10 -4.39 12.52
N MET A 254 -20.35 -5.34 11.93
CA MET A 254 -18.91 -5.50 12.16
C MET A 254 -18.07 -4.28 11.73
N ILE A 255 -18.54 -3.51 10.74
CA ILE A 255 -17.87 -2.30 10.24
C ILE A 255 -18.53 -1.00 10.70
N GLU A 256 -19.48 -1.10 11.63
CA GLU A 256 -20.17 0.03 12.22
C GLU A 256 -19.17 0.91 13.00
N LEU A 257 -19.33 2.23 12.86
CA LEU A 257 -18.54 3.20 13.59
C LEU A 257 -19.31 3.69 14.80
N ASN A 258 -18.72 3.51 15.98
CA ASN A 258 -19.25 4.06 17.23
C ASN A 258 -18.93 5.58 17.34
N ASN A 259 -19.38 6.25 18.40
CA ASN A 259 -19.13 7.69 18.56
C ASN A 259 -17.63 8.02 18.73
N GLN A 260 -16.87 7.20 19.45
CA GLN A 260 -15.42 7.39 19.64
C GLN A 260 -14.66 7.28 18.31
N ASP A 261 -15.00 6.27 17.49
CA ASP A 261 -14.50 6.13 16.11
C ASP A 261 -14.71 7.43 15.31
N TRP A 262 -15.86 8.08 15.49
CA TRP A 262 -16.28 9.29 14.77
C TRP A 262 -15.75 10.62 15.33
N ASP A 263 -15.35 10.65 16.59
CA ASP A 263 -14.81 11.83 17.28
C ASP A 263 -13.27 11.91 17.15
N PHE A 264 -12.64 10.79 16.78
CA PHE A 264 -11.23 10.72 16.40
C PHE A 264 -10.94 11.42 15.05
N TYR A 265 -11.84 11.30 14.06
CA TYR A 265 -11.64 11.84 12.70
C TYR A 265 -11.23 13.32 12.63
N PRO A 266 -11.91 14.29 13.29
CA PRO A 266 -11.63 15.72 13.10
C PRO A 266 -10.26 16.17 13.61
N HIS A 267 -9.67 15.44 14.57
CA HIS A 267 -8.43 15.86 15.24
C HIS A 267 -7.16 15.59 14.41
N TYR A 268 -7.19 14.62 13.48
CA TYR A 268 -6.02 14.14 12.74
C TYR A 268 -6.03 14.43 11.24
N ILE A 269 -7.05 15.12 10.71
CA ILE A 269 -7.24 15.34 9.26
C ILE A 269 -7.15 16.84 8.87
N MET A 270 -7.00 17.75 9.84
CA MET A 270 -6.86 19.20 9.64
C MET A 270 -5.47 19.75 9.99
N TYR A 271 -4.46 18.87 10.06
CA TYR A 271 -3.05 19.17 10.26
C TYR A 271 -2.19 18.45 9.20
#